data_AF-A0A6A6AN23-F1
#
_entry.id   AF-A0A6A6AN23-F1
#
_cell.length_a   1.000
_cell.length_b   1.000
_cell.length_c   1.000
_cell.angle_alpha   90.00
_cell.angle_beta   90.00
_cell.angle_gamma   90.00
#
_symmetry.space_group_name_H-M   'P 1'
#
loop_
_entity.id
_entity.type
_entity.pdbx_description
1 polymer ?
#
loop_
_entity_poly.entity_id
_entity_poly.type
_entity_poly.pdbx_seq_one_letter_code
_entity_poly.pdbx_strand_id
1 'polypeptide(L)'
;MGFQKQKKPTHALVTQLVTSVLPHKENDVPRLYHVPRNPRYDPGTAVVEHIVLSVTPTPGVYSLIGYPPAELSEVSTLSIPANSTRQPRTLCFLHRPFTLDRRNVRRGTLVLSSHTSFDEVLTTGWNLPLAERLGMNVGESLCIQGYKGDPERKIGILGQIHTPRELLLQHVQQEFGDLEHVHDGLSDEIRVVAIMNAFNEEEVRRVVDMTQQAGWAAPDDDAPGRHVLYLTGQPRALGLEAARTLGVTVACVGHKQAEEWGIRYMAARLRTEFPGVRIDEVYEQEEPVVKKQKPLLVEPITTA
;
A
#
# COMPACT_ATOMS: atom_id res chain seq x y z
N MET A 1 29.47 -18.74 24.39
CA MET A 1 28.72 -18.77 23.11
C MET A 1 29.08 -17.51 22.35
N GLY A 2 29.77 -17.62 21.22
CA GLY A 2 30.16 -16.45 20.41
C GLY A 2 28.95 -15.89 19.67
N PHE A 3 28.69 -14.59 19.83
CA PHE A 3 27.74 -13.88 18.97
C PHE A 3 28.25 -13.92 17.53
N GLN A 4 27.69 -14.79 16.71
CA GLN A 4 27.99 -14.83 15.28
C GLN A 4 27.46 -13.53 14.67
N LYS A 5 28.37 -12.63 14.27
CA LYS A 5 28.03 -11.32 13.73
C LYS A 5 27.20 -11.53 12.46
N GLN A 6 25.90 -11.25 12.52
CA GLN A 6 25.02 -11.39 11.36
C GLN A 6 25.58 -10.59 10.19
N LYS A 7 25.71 -11.24 9.03
CA LYS A 7 26.19 -10.61 7.80
C LYS A 7 25.14 -9.62 7.34
N LYS A 8 25.54 -8.35 7.14
CA LYS A 8 24.64 -7.31 6.60
C LYS A 8 24.16 -7.72 5.20
N PRO A 9 22.87 -7.53 4.87
CA PRO A 9 22.37 -7.85 3.55
C PRO A 9 22.96 -6.90 2.51
N THR A 10 22.91 -7.30 1.25
CA THR A 10 23.38 -6.50 0.12
C THR A 10 22.21 -5.96 -0.69
N HIS A 11 22.47 -4.99 -1.57
CA HIS A 11 21.48 -4.46 -2.50
C HIS A 11 20.79 -5.58 -3.28
N ALA A 12 21.55 -6.59 -3.74
CA ALA A 12 21.00 -7.75 -4.44
C ALA A 12 20.02 -8.56 -3.59
N LEU A 13 20.38 -8.88 -2.33
CA LEU A 13 19.51 -9.66 -1.44
C LEU A 13 18.21 -8.92 -1.10
N VAL A 14 18.30 -7.61 -0.81
CA VAL A 14 17.10 -6.81 -0.55
C VAL A 14 16.23 -6.71 -1.81
N THR A 15 16.84 -6.51 -2.98
CA THR A 15 16.10 -6.48 -4.26
C THR A 15 15.41 -7.81 -4.54
N GLN A 16 16.06 -8.94 -4.26
CA GLN A 16 15.48 -10.28 -4.40
C GLN A 16 14.27 -10.47 -3.48
N LEU A 17 14.36 -10.10 -2.21
CA LEU A 17 13.21 -10.16 -1.29
C LEU A 17 12.06 -9.28 -1.80
N VAL A 18 12.34 -8.05 -2.20
CA VAL A 18 11.33 -7.14 -2.76
C VAL A 18 10.68 -7.75 -4.00
N THR A 19 11.45 -8.44 -4.85
CA THR A 19 10.93 -9.10 -6.07
C THR A 19 10.09 -10.32 -5.74
N SER A 20 10.39 -11.05 -4.66
CA SER A 20 9.59 -12.19 -4.22
C SER A 20 8.21 -11.78 -3.69
N VAL A 21 8.08 -10.55 -3.17
CA VAL A 21 6.80 -9.99 -2.70
C VAL A 21 6.08 -9.24 -3.81
N LEU A 22 6.83 -8.52 -4.64
CA LEU A 22 6.32 -7.65 -5.70
C LEU A 22 6.82 -8.16 -7.06
N PRO A 23 6.08 -9.08 -7.71
CA PRO A 23 6.49 -9.65 -8.98
C PRO A 23 6.64 -8.59 -10.06
N HIS A 24 7.52 -8.83 -11.04
CA HIS A 24 7.68 -7.90 -12.16
C HIS A 24 6.43 -7.89 -13.04
N LYS A 25 6.05 -6.70 -13.51
CA LYS A 25 4.97 -6.47 -14.47
C LYS A 25 5.50 -5.57 -15.58
N GLU A 26 5.16 -5.87 -16.83
CA GLU A 26 5.69 -5.14 -18.00
C GLU A 26 5.25 -3.67 -18.03
N ASN A 27 4.05 -3.39 -17.50
CA ASN A 27 3.45 -2.06 -17.42
C ASN A 27 3.80 -1.30 -16.12
N ASP A 28 4.79 -1.77 -15.35
CA ASP A 28 5.21 -1.12 -14.09
C ASP A 28 6.34 -0.10 -14.31
N VAL A 29 6.58 0.74 -13.32
CA VAL A 29 7.77 1.58 -13.24
C VAL A 29 9.04 0.71 -13.15
N PRO A 30 10.20 1.18 -13.65
CA PRO A 30 11.44 0.44 -13.54
C PRO A 30 11.77 0.09 -12.07
N ARG A 31 11.98 -1.20 -11.78
CA ARG A 31 12.31 -1.69 -10.43
C ARG A 31 13.53 -0.98 -9.85
N LEU A 32 14.57 -0.80 -10.65
CA LEU A 32 15.79 -0.06 -10.30
C LEU A 32 15.64 1.40 -10.71
N TYR A 33 14.92 2.20 -9.91
CA TYR A 33 14.57 3.57 -10.26
C TYR A 33 15.76 4.54 -10.17
N HIS A 34 16.68 4.32 -9.23
CA HIS A 34 17.96 5.02 -9.17
C HIS A 34 19.04 4.04 -8.71
N VAL A 35 20.15 4.00 -9.44
CA VAL A 35 21.29 3.12 -9.16
C VAL A 35 22.51 3.95 -8.78
N PRO A 36 23.30 3.54 -7.77
CA PRO A 36 24.54 4.20 -7.39
C PRO A 36 25.47 4.46 -8.59
N ARG A 37 25.89 5.71 -8.76
CA ARG A 37 26.76 6.16 -9.87
C ARG A 37 28.24 5.98 -9.52
N ASN A 38 28.68 4.73 -9.38
CA ASN A 38 30.08 4.37 -9.16
C ASN A 38 30.47 3.25 -10.15
N PRO A 39 31.54 3.40 -10.96
CA PRO A 39 31.98 2.36 -11.89
C PRO A 39 32.30 1.01 -11.24
N ARG A 40 32.60 1.00 -9.93
CA ARG A 40 32.85 -0.23 -9.15
C ARG A 40 31.63 -0.69 -8.35
N TYR A 41 30.45 -0.12 -8.61
CA TYR A 41 29.22 -0.55 -7.95
C TYR A 41 28.88 -1.98 -8.38
N ASP A 42 28.75 -2.85 -7.38
CA ASP A 42 28.25 -4.20 -7.54
C ASP A 42 27.14 -4.43 -6.49
N PRO A 43 25.89 -4.71 -6.91
CA PRO A 43 24.79 -4.94 -5.99
C PRO A 43 25.01 -6.19 -5.11
N GLY A 44 25.83 -7.14 -5.55
CA GLY A 44 26.18 -8.34 -4.80
C GLY A 44 27.10 -8.09 -3.61
N THR A 45 27.81 -6.96 -3.58
CA THR A 45 28.76 -6.60 -2.50
C THR A 45 28.41 -5.29 -1.80
N ALA A 46 27.53 -4.47 -2.37
CA ALA A 46 27.03 -3.24 -1.75
C ALA A 46 26.12 -3.55 -0.54
N VAL A 47 26.67 -3.48 0.67
CA VAL A 47 25.92 -3.77 1.91
C VAL A 47 24.93 -2.66 2.28
N VAL A 48 23.78 -3.06 2.84
CA VAL A 48 22.71 -2.19 3.34
C VAL A 48 22.78 -2.13 4.86
N GLU A 49 22.69 -0.92 5.40
CA GLU A 49 22.64 -0.64 6.83
C GLU A 49 21.31 0.00 7.24
N HIS A 50 20.64 0.62 6.27
CA HIS A 50 19.41 1.37 6.46
C HIS A 50 18.50 1.19 5.24
N ILE A 51 17.22 0.92 5.47
CA ILE A 51 16.19 0.89 4.44
C ILE A 51 15.11 1.93 4.76
N VAL A 52 14.78 2.75 3.77
CA VAL A 52 13.71 3.75 3.86
C VAL A 52 12.56 3.30 2.95
N LEU A 53 11.35 3.19 3.50
CA LEU A 53 10.16 2.84 2.75
C LEU A 53 9.19 4.02 2.75
N SER A 54 8.64 4.37 1.59
CA SER A 54 7.63 5.40 1.49
C SER A 54 6.73 5.21 0.28
N VAL A 55 5.58 5.87 0.31
CA VAL A 55 4.68 5.94 -0.84
C VAL A 55 5.28 6.87 -1.91
N THR A 56 5.76 8.05 -1.53
CA THR A 56 6.28 9.09 -2.44
C THR A 56 7.61 9.68 -1.94
N PRO A 57 8.40 10.35 -2.78
CA PRO A 57 9.65 10.99 -2.35
C PRO A 57 9.38 12.32 -1.61
N THR A 58 8.92 12.24 -0.36
CA THR A 58 8.63 13.42 0.49
C THR A 58 9.90 14.10 0.99
N PRO A 59 9.83 15.33 1.55
CA PRO A 59 10.96 15.95 2.25
C PRO A 59 11.53 15.05 3.37
N GLY A 60 10.69 14.29 4.07
CA GLY A 60 11.12 13.31 5.06
C GLY A 60 11.99 12.21 4.44
N VAL A 61 11.63 11.70 3.26
CA VAL A 61 12.46 10.74 2.52
C VAL A 61 13.82 11.36 2.16
N TYR A 62 13.83 12.58 1.63
CA TYR A 62 15.07 13.27 1.27
C TYR A 62 15.99 13.53 2.45
N SER A 63 15.45 13.80 3.65
CA SER A 63 16.27 13.92 4.86
C SER A 63 17.09 12.67 5.17
N LEU A 64 16.57 11.49 4.77
CA LEU A 64 17.19 10.20 5.02
C LEU A 64 18.07 9.73 3.86
N ILE A 65 17.72 10.03 2.61
CA ILE A 65 18.39 9.48 1.41
C ILE A 65 19.25 10.50 0.65
N GLY A 66 19.05 11.78 0.91
CA GLY A 66 19.68 12.89 0.23
C GLY A 66 20.97 13.35 0.87
N TYR A 67 21.64 14.28 0.20
CA TYR A 67 22.80 14.92 0.78
C TYR A 67 22.37 15.63 2.07
N PRO A 68 23.15 15.52 3.16
CA PRO A 68 22.91 16.42 4.28
C PRO A 68 22.95 17.84 3.70
N PRO A 69 22.07 18.76 4.14
CA PRO A 69 22.26 20.15 3.78
C PRO A 69 23.69 20.48 4.17
N ALA A 70 24.54 20.72 3.17
CA ALA A 70 25.85 21.27 3.45
C ALA A 70 25.56 22.52 4.29
N GLU A 71 26.33 22.71 5.35
CA GLU A 71 26.65 24.03 5.86
C GLU A 71 26.92 24.90 4.64
N LEU A 72 25.88 25.57 4.15
CA LEU A 72 25.98 26.48 3.03
C LEU A 72 26.86 27.59 3.60
N SER A 73 28.11 27.59 3.15
CA SER A 73 29.11 28.60 3.41
C SER A 73 29.37 28.91 4.88
N GLU A 74 30.47 28.39 5.40
CA GLU A 74 31.50 29.30 5.92
C GLU A 74 32.88 28.67 5.80
N VAL A 75 33.74 29.36 5.05
CA VAL A 75 35.18 29.16 5.07
C VAL A 75 35.65 29.61 6.45
N SER A 76 35.64 28.70 7.42
CA SER A 76 36.36 28.89 8.68
C SER A 76 37.38 27.77 8.83
N THR A 77 38.63 28.14 8.55
CA THR A 77 39.86 27.39 8.84
C THR A 77 40.03 27.20 10.34
N LEU A 78 39.24 26.34 10.98
CA LEU A 78 39.49 25.86 12.33
C LEU A 78 39.05 24.39 12.46
N SER A 79 40.06 23.52 12.53
CA SER A 79 40.11 22.19 13.17
C SER A 79 38.77 21.56 13.57
N ILE A 80 38.19 20.74 12.67
CA ILE A 80 37.02 19.91 12.97
C ILE A 80 37.44 18.73 13.87
N PRO A 81 36.77 18.47 15.01
CA PRO A 81 36.97 17.24 15.76
C PRO A 81 36.54 16.04 14.93
N ALA A 82 37.43 15.08 14.78
CA ALA A 82 37.21 13.81 14.08
C ALA A 82 36.15 12.97 14.80
N ASN A 83 34.86 13.19 14.47
CA ASN A 83 33.78 12.22 14.68
C ASN A 83 32.62 12.55 13.74
N SER A 84 32.89 12.70 12.43
CA SER A 84 31.80 12.64 11.45
C SER A 84 31.33 11.19 11.39
N THR A 85 30.21 10.91 12.06
CA THR A 85 29.57 9.60 11.98
C THR A 85 29.22 9.36 10.52
N ARG A 86 29.93 8.40 9.90
CA ARG A 86 29.69 7.97 8.52
C ARG A 86 28.19 7.72 8.33
N GLN A 87 27.60 8.36 7.32
CA GLN A 87 26.20 8.12 6.98
C GLN A 87 25.96 6.64 6.62
N PRO A 88 24.81 6.06 7.03
CA PRO A 88 24.51 4.67 6.78
C PRO A 88 24.33 4.40 5.28
N ARG A 89 24.80 3.23 4.83
CA ARG A 89 24.53 2.77 3.46
C ARG A 89 23.04 2.48 3.32
N THR A 90 22.34 3.36 2.60
CA THR A 90 20.88 3.40 2.57
C THR A 90 20.34 2.84 1.25
N LEU A 91 19.28 2.04 1.34
CA LEU A 91 18.42 1.67 0.22
C LEU A 91 17.06 2.30 0.45
N CYS A 92 16.40 2.77 -0.60
CA CYS A 92 15.06 3.33 -0.53
C CYS A 92 14.11 2.52 -1.41
N PHE A 93 12.87 2.34 -0.96
CA PHE A 93 11.78 1.83 -1.79
C PHE A 93 10.68 2.90 -1.86
N LEU A 94 10.18 3.15 -3.08
CA LEU A 94 9.09 4.07 -3.36
C LEU A 94 7.98 3.37 -4.15
N HIS A 95 6.74 3.47 -3.69
CA HIS A 95 5.59 3.00 -4.47
C HIS A 95 5.35 3.88 -5.72
N ARG A 96 5.29 5.21 -5.53
CA ARG A 96 5.11 6.24 -6.56
C ARG A 96 6.40 7.08 -6.70
N PRO A 97 7.36 6.66 -7.53
CA PRO A 97 8.65 7.32 -7.63
C PRO A 97 8.67 8.55 -8.56
N PHE A 98 7.52 8.91 -9.16
CA PHE A 98 7.42 9.80 -10.32
C PHE A 98 8.02 11.20 -10.12
N THR A 99 7.98 11.71 -8.89
CA THR A 99 8.48 13.06 -8.53
C THR A 99 9.89 13.02 -7.95
N LEU A 100 10.59 11.88 -7.98
CA LEU A 100 11.92 11.75 -7.42
C LEU A 100 12.94 12.57 -8.23
N ASP A 101 13.42 13.67 -7.66
CA ASP A 101 14.65 14.32 -8.11
C ASP A 101 15.87 13.48 -7.76
N ARG A 102 16.35 12.75 -8.77
CA ARG A 102 17.53 11.87 -8.70
C ARG A 102 18.85 12.63 -8.45
N ARG A 103 18.89 13.96 -8.63
CA ARG A 103 20.07 14.79 -8.36
C ARG A 103 20.29 14.99 -6.86
N ASN A 104 19.20 14.94 -6.09
CA ASN A 104 19.23 15.10 -4.64
C ASN A 104 19.44 13.78 -3.89
N VAL A 105 19.50 12.64 -4.59
CA VAL A 105 19.79 11.32 -4.00
C VAL A 105 21.30 11.12 -3.88
N ARG A 106 21.78 10.69 -2.70
CA ARG A 106 23.21 10.42 -2.48
C ARG A 106 23.74 9.35 -3.44
N ARG A 107 24.98 9.53 -3.92
CA ARG A 107 25.68 8.63 -4.86
C ARG A 107 25.69 7.15 -4.49
N GLY A 108 25.63 6.81 -3.20
CA GLY A 108 25.68 5.43 -2.72
C GLY A 108 24.30 4.80 -2.47
N THR A 109 23.22 5.55 -2.65
CA THR A 109 21.85 5.09 -2.37
C THR A 109 21.29 4.33 -3.57
N LEU A 110 20.67 3.17 -3.35
CA LEU A 110 19.80 2.52 -4.34
C LEU A 110 18.36 2.93 -4.07
N VAL A 111 17.60 3.27 -5.12
CA VAL A 111 16.14 3.45 -5.03
C VAL A 111 15.47 2.38 -5.86
N LEU A 112 14.70 1.54 -5.17
CA LEU A 112 13.77 0.57 -5.74
C LEU A 112 12.39 1.21 -5.89
N SER A 113 11.61 0.75 -6.87
CA SER A 113 10.20 1.14 -6.97
C SER A 113 9.29 0.03 -7.49
N SER A 114 8.01 0.15 -7.20
CA SER A 114 6.94 -0.73 -7.65
C SER A 114 5.62 0.01 -7.56
N HIS A 115 4.98 0.27 -8.69
CA HIS A 115 3.70 0.93 -8.74
C HIS A 115 2.61 -0.12 -8.96
N THR A 116 2.49 -0.62 -10.19
CA THR A 116 1.42 -1.53 -10.59
C THR A 116 1.43 -2.83 -9.80
N SER A 117 2.60 -3.45 -9.59
CA SER A 117 2.66 -4.68 -8.79
C SER A 117 2.33 -4.42 -7.32
N PHE A 118 2.66 -3.25 -6.78
CA PHE A 118 2.36 -2.92 -5.38
C PHE A 118 0.86 -2.68 -5.18
N ASP A 119 0.21 -1.96 -6.10
CA ASP A 119 -1.25 -1.84 -6.13
C ASP A 119 -1.91 -3.21 -6.22
N GLU A 120 -1.41 -4.07 -7.11
CA GLU A 120 -1.99 -5.39 -7.30
C GLU A 120 -1.91 -6.24 -6.03
N VAL A 121 -0.78 -6.29 -5.33
CA VAL A 121 -0.56 -7.32 -4.30
C VAL A 121 -0.49 -6.81 -2.86
N LEU A 122 -0.35 -5.49 -2.64
CA LEU A 122 -0.18 -4.89 -1.30
C LEU A 122 -1.11 -3.69 -1.02
N THR A 123 -2.13 -3.44 -1.83
CA THR A 123 -3.22 -2.51 -1.50
C THR A 123 -4.55 -3.28 -1.42
N THR A 124 -5.61 -2.85 -2.11
CA THR A 124 -6.91 -3.55 -2.11
C THR A 124 -7.06 -4.51 -3.30
N GLY A 125 -5.98 -4.96 -3.93
CA GLY A 125 -6.01 -5.85 -5.09
C GLY A 125 -6.05 -7.34 -4.76
N TRP A 126 -5.28 -8.13 -5.49
CA TRP A 126 -4.93 -9.52 -5.19
C TRP A 126 -3.97 -9.63 -3.99
N ASN A 127 -4.42 -9.10 -2.84
CA ASN A 127 -3.63 -9.00 -1.62
C ASN A 127 -3.84 -10.24 -0.74
N LEU A 128 -3.08 -11.30 -1.04
CA LEU A 128 -3.12 -12.54 -0.27
C LEU A 128 -2.77 -12.33 1.21
N PRO A 129 -1.73 -11.56 1.57
CA PRO A 129 -1.42 -11.37 2.99
C PRO A 129 -2.54 -10.67 3.78
N LEU A 130 -3.26 -9.71 3.16
CA LEU A 130 -4.43 -9.11 3.79
C LEU A 130 -5.58 -10.12 3.90
N ALA A 131 -5.85 -10.90 2.86
CA ALA A 131 -6.88 -11.93 2.87
C ALA A 131 -6.66 -12.94 4.01
N GLU A 132 -5.43 -13.42 4.20
CA GLU A 132 -5.06 -14.31 5.31
C GLU A 132 -5.33 -13.66 6.67
N ARG A 133 -4.96 -12.38 6.84
CA ARG A 133 -5.16 -11.64 8.11
C ARG A 133 -6.63 -11.38 8.42
N LEU A 134 -7.45 -11.22 7.40
CA LEU A 134 -8.91 -11.12 7.55
C LEU A 134 -9.56 -12.48 7.81
N GLY A 135 -8.81 -13.59 7.77
CA GLY A 135 -9.31 -14.93 8.06
C GLY A 135 -9.88 -15.67 6.85
N MET A 136 -9.59 -15.20 5.63
CA MET A 136 -10.01 -15.88 4.40
C MET A 136 -9.18 -17.15 4.17
N ASN A 137 -9.82 -18.21 3.64
CA ASN A 137 -9.07 -19.36 3.12
C ASN A 137 -8.45 -19.01 1.76
N VAL A 138 -7.19 -18.55 1.77
CA VAL A 138 -6.49 -18.13 0.55
C VAL A 138 -6.29 -19.27 -0.45
N GLY A 139 -6.16 -20.53 0.00
CA GLY A 139 -5.99 -21.69 -0.88
C GLY A 139 -7.21 -21.99 -1.76
N GLU A 140 -8.40 -21.53 -1.35
CA GLU A 140 -9.68 -21.74 -2.04
C GLU A 140 -10.26 -20.42 -2.59
N SER A 141 -9.50 -19.33 -2.50
CA SER A 141 -9.94 -18.02 -2.95
C SER A 141 -9.85 -17.88 -4.48
N LEU A 142 -10.81 -17.14 -5.05
CA LEU A 142 -10.94 -16.90 -6.48
C LEU A 142 -10.31 -15.55 -6.85
N CYS A 143 -9.58 -15.53 -7.96
CA CYS A 143 -9.00 -14.31 -8.52
C CYS A 143 -10.01 -13.58 -9.40
N ILE A 144 -10.20 -12.30 -9.13
CA ILE A 144 -10.99 -11.40 -9.97
C ILE A 144 -10.03 -10.72 -10.95
N GLN A 145 -10.10 -11.14 -12.22
CA GLN A 145 -9.26 -10.60 -13.29
C GLN A 145 -9.77 -9.25 -13.77
N GLY A 146 -8.86 -8.33 -14.09
CA GLY A 146 -9.16 -6.99 -14.55
C GLY A 146 -9.60 -6.91 -16.01
N TYR A 147 -9.98 -5.69 -16.39
CA TYR A 147 -10.25 -5.28 -17.77
C TYR A 147 -9.09 -4.45 -18.34
N LYS A 148 -9.19 -4.11 -19.65
CA LYS A 148 -8.22 -3.39 -20.51
C LYS A 148 -7.21 -4.25 -21.28
N GLY A 149 -7.61 -5.45 -21.69
CA GLY A 149 -6.82 -6.28 -22.61
C GLY A 149 -5.56 -6.91 -21.99
N ASP A 150 -5.43 -6.84 -20.66
CA ASP A 150 -4.39 -7.53 -19.91
C ASP A 150 -5.02 -8.70 -19.15
N PRO A 151 -4.92 -9.93 -19.67
CA PRO A 151 -5.49 -11.12 -19.03
C PRO A 151 -4.77 -11.52 -17.73
N GLU A 152 -3.61 -10.93 -17.43
CA GLU A 152 -2.83 -11.21 -16.22
C GLU A 152 -3.07 -10.19 -15.10
N ARG A 153 -3.83 -9.13 -15.37
CA ARG A 153 -4.12 -8.09 -14.39
C ARG A 153 -5.06 -8.62 -13.33
N LYS A 154 -4.61 -8.71 -12.08
CA LYS A 154 -5.47 -9.12 -10.96
C LYS A 154 -6.00 -7.89 -10.25
N ILE A 155 -7.33 -7.72 -10.20
CA ILE A 155 -7.95 -6.54 -9.58
C ILE A 155 -8.57 -6.82 -8.22
N GLY A 156 -8.65 -8.09 -7.82
CA GLY A 156 -9.10 -8.44 -6.49
C GLY A 156 -9.13 -9.93 -6.21
N ILE A 157 -9.42 -10.26 -4.96
CA ILE A 157 -9.54 -11.60 -4.41
C ILE A 157 -10.92 -11.78 -3.77
N LEU A 158 -11.54 -12.93 -4.02
CA LEU A 158 -12.81 -13.33 -3.42
C LEU A 158 -12.59 -14.62 -2.63
N GLY A 159 -13.02 -14.66 -1.37
CA GLY A 159 -12.80 -15.86 -0.55
C GLY A 159 -13.85 -16.02 0.53
N GLN A 160 -14.04 -17.27 0.94
CA GLN A 160 -14.96 -17.63 2.01
C GLN A 160 -14.40 -17.26 3.38
N ILE A 161 -15.32 -16.90 4.27
CA ILE A 161 -15.12 -16.70 5.69
C ILE A 161 -16.42 -17.06 6.42
N HIS A 162 -16.42 -17.16 7.75
CA HIS A 162 -17.65 -17.17 8.55
C HIS A 162 -17.42 -16.27 9.75
N THR A 163 -17.86 -15.02 9.69
CA THR A 163 -17.55 -14.04 10.73
C THR A 163 -18.68 -13.00 10.87
N PRO A 164 -19.06 -12.62 12.11
CA PRO A 164 -19.96 -11.50 12.32
C PRO A 164 -19.44 -10.22 11.66
N ARG A 165 -20.31 -9.47 10.97
CA ARG A 165 -19.98 -8.25 10.23
C ARG A 165 -19.19 -7.26 11.09
N GLU A 166 -19.66 -7.00 12.30
CA GLU A 166 -19.01 -6.05 13.22
C GLU A 166 -17.58 -6.47 13.58
N LEU A 167 -17.35 -7.76 13.86
CA LEU A 167 -16.01 -8.27 14.18
C LEU A 167 -15.09 -8.16 12.96
N LEU A 168 -15.60 -8.45 11.77
CA LEU A 168 -14.82 -8.32 10.54
C LEU A 168 -14.48 -6.85 10.26
N LEU A 169 -15.42 -5.92 10.43
CA LEU A 169 -15.15 -4.49 10.28
C LEU A 169 -14.11 -3.99 11.30
N GLN A 170 -14.14 -4.49 12.53
CA GLN A 170 -13.10 -4.23 13.53
C GLN A 170 -11.74 -4.75 13.09
N HIS A 171 -11.64 -5.95 12.50
CA HIS A 171 -10.39 -6.47 11.95
C HIS A 171 -9.88 -5.61 10.79
N VAL A 172 -10.76 -5.19 9.87
CA VAL A 172 -10.38 -4.27 8.79
C VAL A 172 -9.85 -2.96 9.38
N GLN A 173 -10.54 -2.38 10.37
CA GLN A 173 -10.08 -1.17 11.04
C GLN A 173 -8.73 -1.36 11.75
N GLN A 174 -8.46 -2.53 12.35
CA GLN A 174 -7.16 -2.81 12.96
C GLN A 174 -6.02 -2.86 11.93
N GLU A 175 -6.28 -3.39 10.73
CA GLU A 175 -5.29 -3.43 9.66
C GLU A 175 -4.99 -2.01 9.11
N PHE A 176 -6.03 -1.24 8.81
CA PHE A 176 -5.89 0.04 8.10
C PHE A 176 -5.81 1.28 9.01
N GLY A 177 -6.27 1.16 10.26
CA GLY A 177 -6.37 2.23 11.25
C GLY A 177 -7.75 2.88 11.29
N ASP A 178 -8.30 3.23 10.12
CA ASP A 178 -9.61 3.85 9.99
C ASP A 178 -10.38 3.33 8.76
N LEU A 179 -11.68 3.56 8.74
CA LEU A 179 -12.58 3.28 7.62
C LEU A 179 -13.15 4.60 7.10
N GLU A 180 -12.78 5.00 5.89
CA GLU A 180 -13.27 6.23 5.26
C GLU A 180 -14.80 6.19 5.04
N HIS A 181 -15.32 5.00 4.73
CA HIS A 181 -16.76 4.80 4.52
C HIS A 181 -17.16 3.37 4.83
N VAL A 182 -18.35 3.20 5.42
CA VAL A 182 -19.02 1.92 5.58
C VAL A 182 -20.46 2.03 5.10
N HIS A 183 -20.88 1.06 4.30
CA HIS A 183 -22.28 0.83 3.96
C HIS A 183 -22.70 -0.53 4.54
N ASP A 184 -23.66 -0.50 5.46
CA ASP A 184 -24.23 -1.71 6.03
C ASP A 184 -25.07 -2.47 5.00
N GLY A 185 -24.73 -3.74 4.78
CA GLY A 185 -25.53 -4.67 3.99
C GLY A 185 -26.67 -5.30 4.79
N LEU A 186 -27.29 -6.35 4.23
CA LEU A 186 -28.53 -6.96 4.76
C LEU A 186 -28.32 -8.14 5.73
N SER A 187 -27.07 -8.45 6.09
CA SER A 187 -26.74 -9.53 7.03
C SER A 187 -25.75 -9.05 8.09
N ASP A 188 -25.92 -9.58 9.31
CA ASP A 188 -24.97 -9.43 10.40
C ASP A 188 -23.89 -10.53 10.37
N GLU A 189 -24.04 -11.56 9.55
CA GLU A 189 -23.03 -12.58 9.26
C GLU A 189 -22.48 -12.42 7.84
N ILE A 190 -21.15 -12.33 7.73
CA ILE A 190 -20.42 -12.32 6.46
C ILE A 190 -19.87 -13.73 6.19
N ARG A 191 -20.16 -14.24 4.99
CA ARG A 191 -19.69 -15.54 4.51
C ARG A 191 -18.64 -15.43 3.41
N VAL A 192 -18.56 -14.26 2.77
CA VAL A 192 -17.64 -14.02 1.67
C VAL A 192 -17.08 -12.61 1.76
N VAL A 193 -15.77 -12.49 1.55
CA VAL A 193 -15.07 -11.22 1.45
C VAL A 193 -14.51 -11.07 0.04
N ALA A 194 -14.79 -9.92 -0.58
CA ALA A 194 -14.14 -9.45 -1.79
C ALA A 194 -13.19 -8.31 -1.42
N ILE A 195 -11.90 -8.43 -1.73
CA ILE A 195 -10.93 -7.34 -1.63
C ILE A 195 -10.66 -6.87 -3.06
N MET A 196 -10.98 -5.61 -3.37
CA MET A 196 -11.07 -5.11 -4.74
C MET A 196 -10.47 -3.71 -4.94
N ASN A 197 -9.59 -3.57 -5.93
CA ASN A 197 -8.98 -2.30 -6.34
C ASN A 197 -9.88 -1.45 -7.25
N ALA A 198 -11.00 -2.00 -7.69
CA ALA A 198 -12.01 -1.31 -8.48
C ALA A 198 -13.32 -1.33 -7.70
N PHE A 199 -14.12 -0.28 -7.79
CA PHE A 199 -15.44 -0.25 -7.20
C PHE A 199 -16.39 0.49 -8.12
N ASN A 200 -17.26 -0.26 -8.79
CA ASN A 200 -18.30 0.24 -9.67
C ASN A 200 -19.43 -0.80 -9.73
N GLU A 201 -20.52 -0.46 -10.41
CA GLU A 201 -21.71 -1.30 -10.52
C GLU A 201 -21.43 -2.69 -11.13
N GLU A 202 -20.60 -2.77 -12.19
CA GLU A 202 -20.25 -4.02 -12.87
C GLU A 202 -19.45 -4.95 -11.96
N GLU A 203 -18.46 -4.42 -11.23
CA GLU A 203 -17.60 -5.22 -10.35
C GLU A 203 -18.35 -5.71 -9.10
N VAL A 204 -19.33 -4.94 -8.60
CA VAL A 204 -20.19 -5.41 -7.49
C VAL A 204 -21.04 -6.58 -7.96
N ARG A 205 -21.68 -6.48 -9.14
CA ARG A 205 -22.44 -7.61 -9.71
C ARG A 205 -21.58 -8.82 -9.93
N ARG A 206 -20.39 -8.64 -10.51
CA ARG A 206 -19.45 -9.73 -10.76
C ARG A 206 -19.04 -10.47 -9.50
N VAL A 207 -18.79 -9.75 -8.41
CA VAL A 207 -18.50 -10.38 -7.11
C VAL A 207 -19.67 -11.26 -6.64
N VAL A 208 -20.90 -10.78 -6.77
CA VAL A 208 -22.10 -11.54 -6.40
C VAL A 208 -22.28 -12.76 -7.33
N ASP A 209 -22.14 -12.59 -8.64
CA ASP A 209 -22.25 -13.67 -9.62
C ASP A 209 -21.21 -14.77 -9.35
N MET A 210 -19.96 -14.40 -9.09
CA MET A 210 -18.90 -15.35 -8.76
C MET A 210 -19.17 -16.07 -7.43
N THR A 211 -19.72 -15.36 -6.44
CA THR A 211 -20.13 -15.94 -5.16
C THR A 211 -21.21 -17.02 -5.35
N GLN A 212 -22.19 -16.76 -6.22
CA GLN A 212 -23.25 -17.72 -6.56
C GLN A 212 -22.71 -18.91 -7.36
N GLN A 213 -21.89 -18.66 -8.37
CA GLN A 213 -21.28 -19.71 -9.21
C GLN A 213 -20.39 -20.66 -8.39
N ALA A 214 -19.74 -20.14 -7.34
CA ALA A 214 -18.94 -20.94 -6.42
C ALA A 214 -19.79 -21.72 -5.40
N GLY A 215 -21.11 -21.49 -5.35
CA GLY A 215 -22.03 -22.15 -4.40
C GLY A 215 -21.90 -21.61 -2.97
N TRP A 216 -21.43 -20.37 -2.81
CA TRP A 216 -21.18 -19.75 -1.50
C TRP A 216 -22.35 -18.87 -1.02
N ALA A 217 -23.29 -18.57 -1.92
CA ALA A 217 -24.56 -17.94 -1.60
C ALA A 217 -25.65 -19.01 -1.37
N ALA A 218 -26.65 -18.70 -0.55
CA ALA A 218 -27.84 -19.55 -0.44
C ALA A 218 -28.71 -19.39 -1.71
N PRO A 219 -29.25 -20.49 -2.27
CA PRO A 219 -30.01 -20.46 -3.52
C PRO A 219 -31.35 -19.70 -3.44
N ASP A 220 -31.90 -19.49 -2.24
CA ASP A 220 -33.22 -18.89 -2.01
C ASP A 220 -33.16 -17.53 -1.27
N ASP A 221 -32.04 -16.80 -1.35
CA ASP A 221 -31.92 -15.48 -0.73
C ASP A 221 -32.56 -14.38 -1.59
N ASP A 222 -33.45 -13.58 -1.00
CA ASP A 222 -34.08 -12.39 -1.62
C ASP A 222 -33.06 -11.31 -2.02
N ALA A 223 -31.83 -11.39 -1.47
CA ALA A 223 -30.73 -10.50 -1.75
C ALA A 223 -29.42 -11.30 -1.91
N PRO A 224 -28.97 -11.56 -3.15
CA PRO A 224 -27.90 -12.51 -3.43
C PRO A 224 -26.52 -12.10 -2.88
N GLY A 225 -26.34 -10.80 -2.57
CA GLY A 225 -25.11 -10.26 -1.99
C GLY A 225 -25.14 -10.09 -0.48
N ARG A 226 -26.21 -10.49 0.23
CA ARG A 226 -26.42 -10.16 1.65
C ARG A 226 -25.27 -10.58 2.58
N HIS A 227 -24.61 -11.70 2.25
CA HIS A 227 -23.52 -12.28 3.04
C HIS A 227 -22.13 -11.87 2.53
N VAL A 228 -22.06 -10.93 1.59
CA VAL A 228 -20.81 -10.45 0.99
C VAL A 228 -20.39 -9.14 1.66
N LEU A 229 -19.11 -9.07 2.03
CA LEU A 229 -18.42 -7.82 2.33
C LEU A 229 -17.46 -7.46 1.18
N TYR A 230 -17.59 -6.23 0.68
CA TYR A 230 -16.75 -5.65 -0.37
C TYR A 230 -15.79 -4.64 0.24
N LEU A 231 -14.52 -4.99 0.31
CA LEU A 231 -13.43 -4.14 0.79
C LEU A 231 -12.73 -3.46 -0.37
N THR A 232 -12.66 -2.13 -0.36
CA THR A 232 -12.04 -1.35 -1.44
C THR A 232 -11.37 -0.07 -0.94
N GLY A 233 -10.68 0.62 -1.84
CA GLY A 233 -10.01 1.88 -1.55
C GLY A 233 -10.99 3.03 -1.32
N GLN A 234 -11.88 3.35 -2.28
CA GLN A 234 -12.71 4.56 -2.21
C GLN A 234 -14.17 4.32 -2.59
N PRO A 235 -15.11 5.08 -2.00
CA PRO A 235 -16.51 5.02 -2.40
C PRO A 235 -16.70 5.56 -3.82
N ARG A 236 -17.65 4.95 -4.54
CA ARG A 236 -18.10 5.35 -5.88
C ARG A 236 -19.62 5.22 -5.92
N ALA A 237 -20.31 6.27 -6.35
CA ALA A 237 -21.77 6.37 -6.26
C ALA A 237 -22.50 5.17 -6.88
N LEU A 238 -22.15 4.82 -8.13
CA LEU A 238 -22.75 3.68 -8.83
C LEU A 238 -22.43 2.33 -8.17
N GLY A 239 -21.24 2.18 -7.59
CA GLY A 239 -20.87 0.98 -6.82
C GLY A 239 -21.71 0.85 -5.54
N LEU A 240 -21.91 1.96 -4.81
CA LEU A 240 -22.74 1.97 -3.59
C LEU A 240 -24.21 1.70 -3.90
N GLU A 241 -24.73 2.22 -5.01
CA GLU A 241 -26.10 1.96 -5.45
C GLU A 241 -26.31 0.48 -5.79
N ALA A 242 -25.37 -0.12 -6.53
CA ALA A 242 -25.38 -1.54 -6.81
C ALA A 242 -25.28 -2.39 -5.54
N ALA A 243 -24.36 -2.03 -4.63
CA ALA A 243 -24.19 -2.73 -3.35
C ALA A 243 -25.47 -2.70 -2.52
N ARG A 244 -26.12 -1.54 -2.42
CA ARG A 244 -27.41 -1.39 -1.73
C ARG A 244 -28.49 -2.27 -2.34
N THR A 245 -28.58 -2.28 -3.67
CA THR A 245 -29.58 -3.07 -4.40
C THR A 245 -29.38 -4.58 -4.17
N LEU A 246 -28.13 -5.03 -4.08
CA LEU A 246 -27.78 -6.45 -3.93
C LEU A 246 -27.61 -6.88 -2.47
N GLY A 247 -27.71 -5.94 -1.52
CA GLY A 247 -27.56 -6.18 -0.08
C GLY A 247 -26.12 -6.35 0.41
N VAL A 248 -25.12 -5.95 -0.39
CA VAL A 248 -23.69 -6.11 -0.11
C VAL A 248 -23.23 -5.11 0.94
N THR A 249 -22.50 -5.58 1.96
CA THR A 249 -21.80 -4.69 2.89
C THR A 249 -20.56 -4.12 2.21
N VAL A 250 -20.29 -2.82 2.32
CA VAL A 250 -19.09 -2.19 1.74
C VAL A 250 -18.26 -1.54 2.82
N ALA A 251 -16.95 -1.76 2.78
CA ALA A 251 -15.96 -1.04 3.58
C ALA A 251 -14.94 -0.37 2.65
N CYS A 252 -14.81 0.95 2.76
CA CYS A 252 -13.79 1.72 2.05
C CYS A 252 -12.73 2.18 3.05
N VAL A 253 -11.47 1.82 2.82
CA VAL A 253 -10.37 2.13 3.76
C VAL A 253 -9.63 3.43 3.42
N GLY A 254 -9.82 3.96 2.21
CA GLY A 254 -9.07 5.07 1.67
C GLY A 254 -7.82 4.62 0.91
N HIS A 255 -7.51 5.29 -0.21
CA HIS A 255 -6.33 4.97 -1.03
C HIS A 255 -5.03 5.11 -0.24
N LYS A 256 -4.90 6.19 0.53
CA LYS A 256 -3.70 6.47 1.32
C LYS A 256 -3.46 5.35 2.35
N GLN A 257 -4.48 4.99 3.12
CA GLN A 257 -4.41 3.96 4.14
C GLN A 257 -4.05 2.60 3.53
N ALA A 258 -4.59 2.30 2.34
CA ALA A 258 -4.26 1.08 1.61
C ALA A 258 -2.78 1.03 1.18
N GLU A 259 -2.24 2.14 0.68
CA GLU A 259 -0.82 2.24 0.33
C GLU A 259 0.09 2.16 1.55
N GLU A 260 -0.28 2.85 2.64
CA GLU A 260 0.46 2.81 3.90
C GLU A 260 0.45 1.42 4.53
N TRP A 261 -0.66 0.68 4.42
CA TRP A 261 -0.71 -0.72 4.84
C TRP A 261 0.34 -1.56 4.10
N GLY A 262 0.47 -1.39 2.78
CA GLY A 262 1.47 -2.09 1.99
C GLY A 262 2.91 -1.75 2.41
N ILE A 263 3.16 -0.48 2.77
CA ILE A 263 4.46 -0.04 3.31
C ILE A 263 4.73 -0.70 4.66
N ARG A 264 3.74 -0.73 5.57
CA ARG A 264 3.85 -1.41 6.88
C ARG A 264 4.14 -2.90 6.71
N TYR A 265 3.45 -3.55 5.78
CA TYR A 265 3.66 -4.96 5.48
C TYR A 265 5.09 -5.22 4.99
N MET A 266 5.57 -4.43 4.01
CA MET A 266 6.94 -4.53 3.51
C MET A 266 7.98 -4.29 4.61
N ALA A 267 7.74 -3.30 5.48
CA ALA A 267 8.63 -2.99 6.60
C ALA A 267 8.73 -4.16 7.57
N ALA A 268 7.59 -4.77 7.95
CA ALA A 268 7.55 -5.93 8.82
C ALA A 268 8.30 -7.13 8.19
N ARG A 269 8.09 -7.41 6.89
CA ARG A 269 8.81 -8.47 6.17
C ARG A 269 10.32 -8.23 6.16
N LEU A 270 10.76 -7.00 5.90
CA LEU A 270 12.17 -6.62 5.90
C LEU A 270 12.80 -6.70 7.29
N ARG A 271 12.08 -6.33 8.36
CA ARG A 271 12.55 -6.45 9.75
C ARG A 271 12.77 -7.90 10.14
N THR A 272 11.87 -8.79 9.72
CA THR A 272 11.98 -10.23 9.96
C THR A 272 13.16 -10.84 9.20
N GLU A 273 13.32 -10.51 7.93
CA GLU A 273 14.39 -11.07 7.10
C GLU A 273 15.78 -10.50 7.46
N PHE A 274 15.83 -9.21 7.85
CA PHE A 274 17.07 -8.48 8.10
C PHE A 274 17.08 -7.77 9.47
N PRO A 275 17.08 -8.50 10.59
CA PRO A 275 16.93 -7.92 11.93
C PRO A 275 18.07 -6.95 12.35
N GLY A 276 19.21 -6.99 11.67
CA GLY A 276 20.34 -6.08 11.89
C GLY A 276 20.32 -4.80 11.05
N VAL A 277 19.28 -4.56 10.25
CA VAL A 277 19.13 -3.38 9.39
C VAL A 277 18.14 -2.41 10.00
N ARG A 278 18.49 -1.12 10.04
CA ARG A 278 17.53 -0.07 10.42
C ARG A 278 16.47 0.07 9.33
N ILE A 279 15.20 0.10 9.69
CA ILE A 279 14.09 0.24 8.75
C ILE A 279 13.19 1.40 9.19
N ASP A 280 13.19 2.46 8.40
CA ASP A 280 12.37 3.65 8.60
C ASP A 280 11.23 3.69 7.58
N GLU A 281 10.02 3.94 8.08
CA GLU A 281 8.81 4.17 7.27
C GLU A 281 8.52 5.67 7.29
N VAL A 282 8.40 6.28 6.11
CA VAL A 282 8.13 7.70 5.98
C VAL A 282 6.79 7.87 5.30
N TYR A 283 5.79 8.33 6.04
CA TYR A 283 4.46 8.60 5.52
C TYR A 283 4.28 10.08 5.17
N GLU A 284 3.34 10.35 4.27
CA GLU A 284 2.93 11.71 3.96
C GLU A 284 2.20 12.29 5.18
N GLN A 285 2.74 13.37 5.76
CA GLN A 285 2.02 14.12 6.78
C GLN A 285 0.85 14.83 6.09
N GLU A 286 -0.35 14.70 6.66
CA GLU A 286 -1.51 15.46 6.19
C GLU A 286 -1.26 16.95 6.44
N GLU A 287 -1.23 17.74 5.36
CA GLU A 287 -1.46 19.17 5.51
C GLU A 287 -2.89 19.35 6.02
N PRO A 288 -3.12 20.10 7.11
CA PRO A 288 -4.47 20.34 7.60
C PRO A 288 -5.26 21.02 6.49
N VAL A 289 -6.32 20.36 6.01
CA VAL A 289 -7.25 20.95 5.06
C VAL A 289 -7.93 22.12 5.75
N VAL A 290 -7.40 23.33 5.52
CA VAL A 290 -8.09 24.56 5.89
C VAL A 290 -9.35 24.61 5.03
N LYS A 291 -10.47 24.12 5.59
CA LYS A 291 -11.79 24.29 4.99
C LYS A 291 -11.99 25.80 4.79
N LYS A 292 -11.81 26.28 3.56
CA LYS A 292 -12.28 27.60 3.16
C LYS A 292 -13.78 27.63 3.45
N GLN A 293 -14.17 28.34 4.50
CA GLN A 293 -15.58 28.62 4.76
C GLN A 293 -16.15 29.25 3.48
N LYS A 294 -17.17 28.61 2.91
CA LYS A 294 -17.98 29.23 1.86
C LYS A 294 -18.51 30.55 2.44
N PRO A 295 -18.34 31.69 1.77
CA PRO A 295 -19.02 32.91 2.16
C PRO A 295 -20.52 32.62 2.17
N LEU A 296 -21.18 32.91 3.30
CA LEU A 296 -22.63 32.93 3.38
C LEU A 296 -23.13 33.96 2.37
N LEU A 297 -23.78 33.49 1.31
CA LEU A 297 -24.58 34.34 0.43
C LEU A 297 -25.76 34.84 1.26
N VAL A 298 -25.70 36.11 1.67
CA VAL A 298 -26.84 36.82 2.25
C VAL A 298 -27.75 37.19 1.09
N GLU A 299 -28.91 36.55 0.99
CA GLU A 299 -29.94 36.96 0.05
C GLU A 299 -30.51 38.34 0.44
N PRO A 300 -30.69 39.27 -0.51
CA PRO A 300 -31.23 40.58 -0.22
C PRO A 300 -32.72 40.48 0.13
N ILE A 301 -33.08 41.11 1.25
CA ILE A 301 -34.46 41.32 1.68
C ILE A 301 -35.17 42.19 0.63
N THR A 302 -36.11 41.60 -0.11
CA THR A 302 -37.01 42.34 -0.99
C THR A 302 -38.13 42.97 -0.15
N THR A 303 -38.05 44.28 0.05
CA THR A 303 -39.20 45.10 0.46
C THR A 303 -39.74 45.85 -0.75
N ALA A 304 -40.93 45.43 -1.23
CA ALA A 304 -41.99 46.27 -1.81
C ALA A 304 -43.22 45.39 -2.08
#